data_AF-A0A956IP76-F1
#
_entry.id   AF-A0A956IP76-F1
#
_cell.length_a   1.000
_cell.length_b   1.000
_cell.length_c   1.000
_cell.angle_alpha   90.00
_cell.angle_beta   90.00
_cell.angle_gamma   90.00
#
_symmetry.space_group_name_H-M   'P 1'
#
loop_
_entity.id
_entity.type
_entity.pdbx_description
1 polymer ?
#
loop_
_entity_poly.entity_id
_entity_poly.type
_entity_poly.pdbx_seq_one_letter_code
_entity_poly.pdbx_strand_id
1 'polypeptide(L)'
;MLGRIRWARGPLLLGLTALGASGTGCGVAPPDEDIGVQGGQLAHPGPWVIPAETLAIGDSQYVEYTGAGAWHNGAGCAGGITSGGEILRQYLYDHFPQIASIGGYACRQNTANLSELSVHGTGRALDIMIPVVGADSDADNDAGDPIGNWLIENAEAIGIQYIIWDHWTWSASRSAGSKDRSYGGPNPHVDHLHVELSAAASTNTSDWFSGAVTAPGVPDCDPVPAEGRIVDERDSCFTTYGPAQFWRSEEGVGYDGSLLWTNAYDSADPSNWARWHLDFTVAGRYQLEVYVDPAFGIHKETAYGITHGTQEEAVLIDQSQASGWVSLGEYDFDAGPDQHVSVYDTSVTPPADDQHIAVDALRIVPAGSDPGTWPGGSGGATGSGGSPGVTGGSGGSDSEPGTGTSGATVTLKGDSSCAFSAGGSSGNGPGVLALLGLALTLVRRRRS
;
A
#
# COMPACT_ATOMS: atom_id res chain seq x y z
N MET A 1 72.12 36.53 -6.48
CA MET A 1 72.23 35.29 -7.31
C MET A 1 70.91 35.20 -8.07
N LEU A 2 70.83 35.18 -9.41
CA LEU A 2 71.44 34.29 -10.41
C LEU A 2 70.98 32.83 -10.20
N GLY A 3 70.30 32.16 -11.15
CA GLY A 3 69.92 32.61 -12.52
C GLY A 3 68.85 31.75 -13.22
N ARG A 4 68.69 31.92 -14.54
CA ARG A 4 67.67 31.27 -15.41
C ARG A 4 68.29 30.35 -16.49
N ILE A 5 67.75 29.14 -16.69
CA ILE A 5 67.86 28.29 -17.91
C ILE A 5 66.56 27.43 -17.99
N ARG A 6 65.73 27.30 -19.04
CA ARG A 6 65.56 27.88 -20.40
C ARG A 6 66.04 27.06 -21.63
N TRP A 7 65.09 26.85 -22.57
CA TRP A 7 65.16 26.28 -23.95
C TRP A 7 65.19 24.73 -24.08
N ALA A 8 64.76 24.08 -25.19
CA ALA A 8 63.70 24.36 -26.20
C ALA A 8 63.56 23.26 -27.30
N ARG A 9 62.40 23.27 -28.01
CA ARG A 9 62.14 22.83 -29.43
C ARG A 9 62.13 21.32 -29.77
N GLY A 10 61.22 20.95 -30.69
CA GLY A 10 61.21 19.68 -31.47
C GLY A 10 61.99 19.80 -32.80
N PRO A 11 61.58 19.21 -33.96
CA PRO A 11 60.24 18.66 -34.31
C PRO A 11 60.27 17.40 -35.25
N LEU A 12 59.19 17.22 -36.05
CA LEU A 12 59.09 16.64 -37.42
C LEU A 12 58.36 15.27 -37.61
N LEU A 13 57.89 15.05 -38.84
CA LEU A 13 57.00 13.98 -39.33
C LEU A 13 57.75 12.90 -40.13
N LEU A 14 57.20 11.68 -40.17
CA LEU A 14 56.79 10.87 -41.34
C LEU A 14 56.35 9.47 -40.82
N GLY A 15 55.43 8.71 -41.40
CA GLY A 15 54.64 8.92 -42.62
C GLY A 15 54.82 7.77 -43.62
N LEU A 16 54.07 6.67 -43.47
CA LEU A 16 54.08 5.55 -44.44
C LEU A 16 52.79 4.72 -44.42
N THR A 17 52.32 4.32 -45.60
CA THR A 17 51.06 3.59 -45.83
C THR A 17 51.29 2.11 -46.11
N ALA A 18 50.35 1.26 -45.69
CA ALA A 18 50.18 -0.11 -46.19
C ALA A 18 48.70 -0.35 -46.57
N LEU A 19 48.43 -1.24 -47.52
CA LEU A 19 47.14 -1.32 -48.21
C LEU A 19 46.58 -2.75 -48.19
N GLY A 20 45.28 -2.87 -47.88
CA GLY A 20 44.41 -3.93 -48.42
C GLY A 20 44.23 -5.21 -47.60
N ALA A 21 43.02 -5.38 -47.05
CA ALA A 21 42.29 -6.64 -47.05
C ALA A 21 40.79 -6.34 -46.94
N SER A 22 39.98 -6.75 -47.92
CA SER A 22 38.52 -6.62 -47.89
C SER A 22 37.88 -7.89 -47.31
N GLY A 23 37.22 -7.78 -46.16
CA GLY A 23 36.46 -8.87 -45.54
C GLY A 23 35.01 -8.48 -45.32
N THR A 24 34.07 -9.21 -45.95
CA THR A 24 32.64 -9.01 -45.75
C THR A 24 32.23 -9.68 -44.43
N GLY A 25 32.09 -8.89 -43.36
CA GLY A 25 31.53 -9.33 -42.08
C GLY A 25 30.11 -8.82 -41.91
N CYS A 26 29.24 -9.62 -41.30
CA CYS A 26 27.90 -9.16 -40.90
C CYS A 26 28.04 -8.00 -39.90
N GLY A 27 27.25 -6.94 -40.08
CA GLY A 27 27.16 -5.87 -39.10
C GLY A 27 26.54 -6.41 -37.81
N VAL A 28 27.36 -6.56 -36.77
CA VAL A 28 26.86 -6.61 -35.39
C VAL A 28 26.30 -5.20 -35.11
N ALA A 29 25.09 -5.13 -34.58
CA ALA A 29 24.54 -3.85 -34.11
C ALA A 29 25.48 -3.24 -33.06
N PRO A 30 25.54 -1.90 -32.91
CA PRO A 30 26.04 -1.36 -31.64
C PRO A 30 25.24 -2.00 -30.50
N PRO A 31 25.85 -2.27 -29.33
CA PRO A 31 25.04 -2.58 -28.16
C PRO A 31 24.09 -1.41 -27.93
N ASP A 32 22.84 -1.71 -27.59
CA ASP A 32 21.87 -0.69 -27.20
C ASP A 32 22.46 0.13 -26.05
N GLU A 33 22.36 1.47 -26.12
CA GLU A 33 22.63 2.30 -24.96
C GLU A 33 21.52 2.01 -23.94
N ASP A 34 21.87 1.59 -22.71
CA ASP A 34 20.90 1.20 -21.68
C ASP A 34 19.90 2.34 -21.40
N ILE A 35 18.73 2.30 -22.06
CA ILE A 35 17.66 3.26 -21.83
C ILE A 35 17.09 2.97 -20.44
N GLY A 36 17.30 3.94 -19.54
CA GLY A 36 17.27 3.77 -18.10
C GLY A 36 16.16 2.88 -17.56
N VAL A 37 16.51 1.65 -17.18
CA VAL A 37 15.74 0.85 -16.23
C VAL A 37 15.86 1.50 -14.86
N GLN A 38 15.05 2.54 -14.63
CA GLN A 38 14.64 3.00 -13.30
C GLN A 38 13.67 1.96 -12.72
N GLY A 39 14.17 0.74 -12.51
CA GLY A 39 13.52 -0.17 -11.58
C GLY A 39 13.57 0.51 -10.21
N GLY A 40 12.40 0.72 -9.60
CA GLY A 40 12.31 1.21 -8.22
C GLY A 40 13.27 0.43 -7.34
N GLN A 41 14.06 1.15 -6.54
CA GLN A 41 15.26 0.59 -5.92
C GLN A 41 14.86 -0.58 -5.01
N LEU A 42 15.19 -1.81 -5.41
CA LEU A 42 14.69 -3.04 -4.78
C LEU A 42 15.25 -3.23 -3.36
N ALA A 43 14.55 -2.64 -2.38
CA ALA A 43 14.95 -2.44 -1.00
C ALA A 43 16.22 -1.58 -0.81
N HIS A 44 16.29 -0.94 0.36
CA HIS A 44 17.55 -0.47 0.94
C HIS A 44 18.29 -1.64 1.62
N PRO A 45 19.42 -2.14 1.07
CA PRO A 45 20.07 -3.35 1.58
C PRO A 45 20.93 -3.08 2.82
N GLY A 46 20.57 -3.72 3.94
CA GLY A 46 21.25 -3.61 5.23
C GLY A 46 20.25 -3.38 6.36
N PRO A 47 20.64 -3.67 7.62
CA PRO A 47 19.72 -3.73 8.77
C PRO A 47 18.93 -2.44 8.98
N TRP A 48 17.67 -2.57 9.42
CA TRP A 48 16.71 -1.49 9.68
C TRP A 48 17.38 -0.21 10.23
N VAL A 49 17.33 0.86 9.43
CA VAL A 49 17.97 2.14 9.75
C VAL A 49 16.92 3.13 10.27
N ILE A 50 16.64 3.06 11.57
CA ILE A 50 15.71 3.98 12.23
C ILE A 50 16.20 5.44 12.04
N PRO A 51 15.39 6.36 11.46
CA PRO A 51 15.77 7.74 11.23
C PRO A 51 16.14 8.50 12.52
N ALA A 52 16.93 9.57 12.39
CA ALA A 52 17.42 10.32 13.55
C ALA A 52 16.29 11.06 14.29
N GLU A 53 15.30 11.53 13.54
CA GLU A 53 14.04 12.13 13.98
C GLU A 53 13.15 11.11 14.70
N THR A 54 12.91 9.95 14.10
CA THR A 54 12.21 8.80 14.70
C THR A 54 12.87 8.37 16.01
N LEU A 55 14.21 8.26 16.04
CA LEU A 55 14.97 7.98 17.26
C LEU A 55 14.82 9.09 18.31
N ALA A 56 14.82 10.38 17.91
CA ALA A 56 14.66 11.50 18.83
C ALA A 56 13.24 11.57 19.45
N ILE A 57 12.21 11.25 18.66
CA ILE A 57 10.82 11.15 19.12
C ILE A 57 10.67 9.93 20.05
N GLY A 58 11.21 8.77 19.66
CA GLY A 58 11.26 7.58 20.50
C GLY A 58 12.05 7.78 21.79
N ASP A 59 13.12 8.58 21.77
CA ASP A 59 13.96 8.95 22.92
C ASP A 59 13.22 9.78 23.97
N SER A 60 12.20 10.55 23.56
CA SER A 60 11.35 11.31 24.48
C SER A 60 10.34 10.45 25.25
N GLN A 61 10.10 9.22 24.81
CA GLN A 61 9.02 8.33 25.27
C GLN A 61 9.52 7.23 26.22
N TYR A 62 8.61 6.69 27.04
CA TYR A 62 8.86 5.56 27.91
C TYR A 62 7.66 4.61 28.08
N VAL A 63 7.92 3.32 27.84
CA VAL A 63 7.01 2.21 28.17
C VAL A 63 7.80 1.16 28.95
N GLU A 64 7.26 0.66 30.06
CA GLU A 64 7.91 -0.37 30.86
C GLU A 64 7.97 -1.70 30.08
N TYR A 65 9.17 -2.27 29.92
CA TYR A 65 9.33 -3.59 29.29
C TYR A 65 8.93 -4.69 30.27
N THR A 66 7.78 -5.30 30.00
CA THR A 66 7.21 -6.40 30.77
C THR A 66 7.38 -7.71 30.01
N GLY A 67 8.32 -8.57 30.43
CA GLY A 67 8.51 -9.89 29.84
C GLY A 67 7.36 -10.86 30.16
N ALA A 68 7.30 -11.99 29.45
CA ALA A 68 6.24 -13.00 29.63
C ALA A 68 6.41 -13.93 30.85
N GLY A 69 7.56 -13.86 31.55
CA GLY A 69 7.85 -14.69 32.72
C GLY A 69 8.33 -16.11 32.39
N ALA A 70 8.46 -16.95 33.43
CA ALA A 70 9.03 -18.28 33.31
C ALA A 70 8.08 -19.28 32.61
N TRP A 71 8.64 -20.21 31.84
CA TRP A 71 7.86 -21.27 31.22
C TRP A 71 7.35 -22.27 32.26
N HIS A 72 6.03 -22.38 32.37
CA HIS A 72 5.34 -23.28 33.29
C HIS A 72 4.41 -24.24 32.53
N ASN A 73 4.92 -24.87 31.47
CA ASN A 73 4.19 -25.84 30.63
C ASN A 73 2.83 -25.31 30.14
N GLY A 74 2.82 -24.08 29.63
CA GLY A 74 1.63 -23.39 29.11
C GLY A 74 0.72 -22.72 30.15
N ALA A 75 0.99 -22.85 31.46
CA ALA A 75 0.11 -22.31 32.51
C ALA A 75 -0.04 -20.77 32.54
N GLY A 76 0.82 -20.03 31.82
CA GLY A 76 0.73 -18.57 31.65
C GLY A 76 0.19 -18.11 30.29
N CYS A 77 -0.34 -19.02 29.46
CA CYS A 77 -0.79 -18.67 28.12
C CYS A 77 -2.19 -18.03 28.11
N ALA A 78 -2.36 -16.97 27.31
CA ALA A 78 -3.58 -16.16 27.25
C ALA A 78 -4.77 -16.83 26.52
N GLY A 79 -4.52 -17.82 25.67
CA GLY A 79 -5.55 -18.52 24.87
C GLY A 79 -5.78 -17.95 23.46
N GLY A 80 -5.38 -16.70 23.22
CA GLY A 80 -5.49 -16.00 21.92
C GLY A 80 -4.67 -14.70 21.93
N ILE A 81 -4.84 -13.87 20.90
CA ILE A 81 -4.36 -12.48 20.91
C ILE A 81 -5.22 -11.71 21.92
N THR A 82 -4.62 -10.76 22.63
CA THR A 82 -5.29 -9.91 23.61
C THR A 82 -6.14 -8.82 22.93
N SER A 83 -7.14 -8.26 23.62
CA SER A 83 -8.07 -7.29 23.02
C SER A 83 -7.38 -6.04 22.46
N GLY A 84 -6.37 -5.50 23.15
CA GLY A 84 -5.55 -4.40 22.64
C GLY A 84 -4.63 -4.84 21.49
N GLY A 85 -4.20 -6.10 21.50
CA GLY A 85 -3.48 -6.70 20.37
C GLY A 85 -4.33 -6.80 19.11
N GLU A 86 -5.60 -7.18 19.21
CA GLU A 86 -6.53 -7.21 18.06
C GLU A 86 -6.88 -5.80 17.56
N ILE A 87 -7.03 -4.82 18.46
CA ILE A 87 -7.27 -3.41 18.07
C ILE A 87 -6.07 -2.86 17.29
N LEU A 88 -4.84 -3.02 17.79
CA LEU A 88 -3.64 -2.62 17.05
C LEU A 88 -3.49 -3.41 15.75
N ARG A 89 -3.82 -4.71 15.76
CA ARG A 89 -3.76 -5.56 14.56
C ARG A 89 -4.70 -5.07 13.47
N GLN A 90 -5.93 -4.67 13.81
CA GLN A 90 -6.87 -4.11 12.83
C GLN A 90 -6.36 -2.77 12.29
N TYR A 91 -5.99 -1.82 13.17
CA TYR A 91 -5.40 -0.54 12.79
C TYR A 91 -4.21 -0.71 11.82
N LEU A 92 -3.31 -1.66 12.11
CA LEU A 92 -2.18 -1.95 11.23
C LEU A 92 -2.62 -2.44 9.83
N TYR A 93 -3.65 -3.27 9.72
CA TYR A 93 -4.20 -3.66 8.42
C TYR A 93 -4.86 -2.50 7.67
N ASP A 94 -5.59 -1.63 8.39
CA ASP A 94 -6.35 -0.53 7.80
C ASP A 94 -5.42 0.52 7.16
N HIS A 95 -4.32 0.87 7.86
CA HIS A 95 -3.42 1.97 7.48
C HIS A 95 -2.05 1.54 6.89
N PHE A 96 -1.64 0.26 6.99
CA PHE A 96 -0.40 -0.25 6.36
C PHE A 96 -0.68 -1.39 5.36
N PRO A 97 -1.26 -1.07 4.19
CA PRO A 97 -1.67 -2.04 3.17
C PRO A 97 -0.57 -2.95 2.57
N GLN A 98 0.72 -2.67 2.81
CA GLN A 98 1.82 -3.55 2.41
C GLN A 98 1.95 -4.83 3.28
N ILE A 99 1.22 -4.90 4.40
CA ILE A 99 1.28 -6.04 5.33
C ILE A 99 0.61 -7.27 4.73
N ALA A 100 1.39 -8.34 4.50
CA ALA A 100 0.89 -9.59 3.93
C ALA A 100 0.00 -10.38 4.90
N SER A 101 0.31 -10.35 6.20
CA SER A 101 -0.55 -10.86 7.28
C SER A 101 0.00 -10.47 8.66
N ILE A 102 -0.81 -10.56 9.71
CA ILE A 102 -0.34 -10.33 11.09
C ILE A 102 -0.67 -11.55 11.97
N GLY A 103 0.39 -12.25 12.40
CA GLY A 103 0.34 -13.28 13.44
C GLY A 103 0.39 -12.67 14.84
N GLY A 104 0.25 -13.49 15.90
CA GLY A 104 0.47 -12.97 17.25
C GLY A 104 0.36 -13.94 18.43
N TYR A 105 -0.54 -14.94 18.38
CA TYR A 105 -0.68 -15.90 19.49
C TYR A 105 0.01 -17.24 19.24
N ALA A 106 0.89 -17.63 20.15
CA ALA A 106 1.54 -18.94 20.17
C ALA A 106 1.95 -19.34 21.60
N CYS A 107 1.27 -20.33 22.18
CA CYS A 107 1.61 -20.85 23.50
C CYS A 107 2.87 -21.74 23.45
N ARG A 108 4.05 -21.10 23.50
CA ARG A 108 5.36 -21.75 23.36
C ARG A 108 6.42 -21.17 24.29
N GLN A 109 7.51 -21.92 24.48
CA GLN A 109 8.74 -21.40 25.06
C GLN A 109 9.33 -20.28 24.18
N ASN A 110 10.03 -19.33 24.79
CA ASN A 110 10.78 -18.29 24.07
C ASN A 110 11.92 -18.94 23.26
N THR A 111 12.09 -18.54 22.00
CA THR A 111 13.07 -19.13 21.06
C THR A 111 14.52 -18.90 21.50
N ALA A 112 14.80 -17.77 22.16
CA ALA A 112 16.14 -17.41 22.63
C ALA A 112 16.40 -17.91 24.08
N ASN A 113 15.38 -18.01 24.92
CA ASN A 113 15.47 -18.61 26.26
C ASN A 113 14.35 -19.63 26.52
N LEU A 114 14.66 -20.92 26.37
CA LEU A 114 13.72 -22.01 26.62
C LEU A 114 13.21 -22.10 28.08
N SER A 115 13.79 -21.33 29.01
CA SER A 115 13.31 -21.24 30.40
C SER A 115 12.11 -20.27 30.56
N GLU A 116 11.81 -19.47 29.54
CA GLU A 116 10.80 -18.42 29.55
C GLU A 116 9.62 -18.73 28.62
N LEU A 117 8.46 -18.16 28.95
CA LEU A 117 7.31 -18.10 28.06
C LEU A 117 7.62 -17.12 26.92
N SER A 118 7.14 -17.39 25.70
CA SER A 118 7.19 -16.40 24.61
C SER A 118 6.15 -15.31 24.82
N VAL A 119 6.40 -14.06 24.40
CA VAL A 119 5.41 -12.96 24.54
C VAL A 119 4.15 -13.22 23.70
N HIS A 120 4.26 -13.95 22.59
CA HIS A 120 3.11 -14.54 21.87
C HIS A 120 2.25 -15.46 22.74
N GLY A 121 2.84 -16.14 23.71
CA GLY A 121 2.10 -16.96 24.67
C GLY A 121 1.19 -16.10 25.55
N THR A 122 1.58 -14.86 25.82
CA THR A 122 0.75 -13.87 26.53
C THR A 122 -0.23 -13.13 25.61
N GLY A 123 -0.22 -13.37 24.30
CA GLY A 123 -1.11 -12.72 23.33
C GLY A 123 -0.84 -11.22 23.11
N ARG A 124 0.35 -10.73 23.49
CA ARG A 124 0.74 -9.31 23.43
C ARG A 124 1.78 -8.97 22.36
N ALA A 125 2.24 -9.96 21.62
CA ALA A 125 3.15 -9.76 20.50
C ALA A 125 2.39 -9.95 19.18
N LEU A 126 2.75 -9.15 18.18
CA LEU A 126 2.32 -9.29 16.80
C LEU A 126 3.55 -9.58 15.93
N ASP A 127 3.42 -10.53 15.01
CA ASP A 127 4.38 -10.78 13.94
C ASP A 127 3.77 -10.20 12.66
N ILE A 128 4.22 -9.01 12.25
CA ILE A 128 3.72 -8.27 11.09
C ILE A 128 4.51 -8.74 9.87
N MET A 129 3.93 -9.65 9.08
CA MET A 129 4.60 -10.27 7.94
C MET A 129 4.72 -9.29 6.76
N ILE A 130 5.94 -9.12 6.27
CA ILE A 130 6.27 -8.29 5.09
C ILE A 130 6.78 -9.23 3.99
N PRO A 131 6.40 -9.05 2.71
CA PRO A 131 6.99 -9.79 1.60
C PRO A 131 8.51 -9.60 1.56
N VAL A 132 9.26 -10.70 1.48
CA VAL A 132 10.71 -10.66 1.24
C VAL A 132 11.00 -10.40 -0.24
N VAL A 133 12.10 -9.71 -0.53
CA VAL A 133 12.51 -9.31 -1.88
C VAL A 133 13.78 -10.03 -2.35
N GLY A 134 14.06 -9.92 -3.65
CA GLY A 134 15.25 -10.47 -4.28
C GLY A 134 15.27 -12.01 -4.37
N ALA A 135 16.41 -12.54 -4.84
CA ALA A 135 16.60 -13.99 -4.96
C ALA A 135 17.02 -14.65 -3.63
N ASP A 136 17.61 -13.87 -2.72
CA ASP A 136 18.16 -14.33 -1.45
C ASP A 136 17.17 -14.19 -0.27
N SER A 137 15.97 -13.66 -0.52
CA SER A 137 14.91 -13.40 0.48
C SER A 137 15.30 -12.35 1.53
N ASP A 138 15.79 -11.21 1.04
CA ASP A 138 16.16 -10.04 1.85
C ASP A 138 14.92 -9.29 2.35
N ALA A 139 15.11 -8.45 3.38
CA ALA A 139 14.05 -7.61 3.94
C ALA A 139 13.61 -6.53 2.96
N ASP A 140 12.30 -6.37 2.78
CA ASP A 140 11.73 -5.18 2.13
C ASP A 140 11.65 -4.04 3.14
N ASN A 141 12.77 -3.34 3.32
CA ASN A 141 12.87 -2.21 4.24
C ASN A 141 12.05 -1.00 3.76
N ASP A 142 11.73 -0.90 2.47
CA ASP A 142 10.87 0.18 1.95
C ASP A 142 9.41 -0.03 2.39
N ALA A 143 8.96 -1.30 2.44
CA ALA A 143 7.68 -1.70 3.01
C ALA A 143 7.66 -1.72 4.55
N GLY A 144 8.74 -2.21 5.18
CA GLY A 144 8.82 -2.51 6.61
C GLY A 144 9.21 -1.33 7.51
N ASP A 145 10.18 -0.50 7.10
CA ASP A 145 10.69 0.60 7.93
C ASP A 145 9.62 1.64 8.28
N PRO A 146 8.69 2.05 7.38
CA PRO A 146 7.61 2.98 7.73
C PRO A 146 6.73 2.48 8.88
N ILE A 147 6.43 1.18 8.93
CA ILE A 147 5.65 0.56 10.01
C ILE A 147 6.44 0.63 11.32
N GLY A 148 7.71 0.22 11.29
CA GLY A 148 8.59 0.24 12.46
C GLY A 148 8.79 1.65 13.01
N ASN A 149 8.99 2.64 12.13
CA ASN A 149 9.24 4.03 12.50
C ASN A 149 8.00 4.68 13.10
N TRP A 150 6.82 4.53 12.48
CA TRP A 150 5.56 5.04 13.02
C TRP A 150 5.20 4.42 14.39
N LEU A 151 5.51 3.13 14.59
CA LEU A 151 5.34 2.45 15.88
C LEU A 151 6.31 2.94 16.97
N ILE A 152 7.50 3.44 16.60
CA ILE A 152 8.43 4.12 17.53
C ILE A 152 7.89 5.52 17.88
N GLU A 153 7.43 6.26 16.87
CA GLU A 153 7.00 7.65 17.03
C GLU A 153 5.75 7.76 17.91
N ASN A 154 4.86 6.78 17.86
CA ASN A 154 3.63 6.70 18.65
C ASN A 154 3.71 5.72 19.83
N ALA A 155 4.92 5.26 20.20
CA ALA A 155 5.13 4.14 21.11
C ALA A 155 4.49 4.28 22.49
N GLU A 156 4.43 5.47 23.10
CA GLU A 156 3.84 5.67 24.42
C GLU A 156 2.30 5.75 24.39
N ALA A 157 1.72 6.29 23.31
CA ALA A 157 0.27 6.35 23.10
C ALA A 157 -0.32 4.95 22.81
N ILE A 158 0.35 4.19 21.93
CA ILE A 158 -0.01 2.80 21.61
C ILE A 158 0.44 1.85 22.73
N GLY A 159 1.51 2.20 23.47
CA GLY A 159 2.08 1.36 24.52
C GLY A 159 2.97 0.24 23.98
N ILE A 160 3.73 0.48 22.90
CA ILE A 160 4.75 -0.43 22.34
C ILE A 160 5.96 -0.50 23.27
N GLN A 161 6.30 -1.70 23.75
CA GLN A 161 7.44 -1.91 24.65
C GLN A 161 8.72 -2.36 23.92
N TYR A 162 8.60 -2.99 22.74
CA TYR A 162 9.72 -3.64 22.04
C TYR A 162 9.42 -3.84 20.55
N ILE A 163 10.43 -3.71 19.70
CA ILE A 163 10.38 -4.04 18.26
C ILE A 163 11.66 -4.80 17.86
N ILE A 164 11.53 -5.75 16.94
CA ILE A 164 12.62 -6.34 16.13
C ILE A 164 12.20 -6.24 14.66
N TRP A 165 13.09 -5.74 13.80
CA TRP A 165 12.95 -5.72 12.34
C TRP A 165 14.36 -5.69 11.74
N ASP A 166 14.54 -6.33 10.58
CA ASP A 166 15.79 -6.57 9.84
C ASP A 166 17.08 -6.41 10.67
N HIS A 167 17.44 -7.47 11.41
CA HIS A 167 18.68 -7.54 12.20
C HIS A 167 18.88 -6.41 13.25
N TRP A 168 17.86 -5.62 13.55
CA TRP A 168 17.86 -4.52 14.53
C TRP A 168 16.75 -4.66 15.57
N THR A 169 16.87 -3.95 16.70
CA THR A 169 15.83 -3.93 17.74
C THR A 169 15.76 -2.60 18.48
N TRP A 170 14.54 -2.07 18.60
CA TRP A 170 14.21 -0.91 19.43
C TRP A 170 13.46 -1.32 20.71
N SER A 171 13.54 -0.52 21.77
CA SER A 171 12.66 -0.67 22.94
C SER A 171 12.53 0.61 23.76
N ALA A 172 11.28 0.99 24.01
CA ALA A 172 10.88 2.15 24.79
C ALA A 172 11.44 2.18 26.22
N SER A 173 11.75 1.02 26.83
CA SER A 173 12.19 0.95 28.23
C SER A 173 13.68 1.25 28.44
N ARG A 174 14.46 1.34 27.35
CA ARG A 174 15.89 1.61 27.37
C ARG A 174 16.15 3.12 27.55
N SER A 175 17.35 3.47 28.03
CA SER A 175 17.79 4.87 28.17
C SER A 175 17.78 5.59 26.83
N ALA A 176 17.43 6.88 26.84
CA ALA A 176 17.56 7.75 25.68
C ALA A 176 19.01 7.78 25.14
N GLY A 177 19.18 7.87 23.83
CA GLY A 177 20.45 7.74 23.12
C GLY A 177 20.98 6.29 23.09
N SER A 178 20.14 5.31 23.43
CA SER A 178 20.46 3.87 23.46
C SER A 178 19.20 2.99 23.39
N LYS A 179 18.13 3.48 22.75
CA LYS A 179 16.87 2.73 22.61
C LYS A 179 16.91 1.68 21.51
N ASP A 180 17.81 1.81 20.54
CA ASP A 180 18.02 0.85 19.46
C ASP A 180 19.34 0.06 19.62
N ARG A 181 19.57 -0.94 18.76
CA ARG A 181 20.84 -1.69 18.53
C ARG A 181 20.61 -2.90 17.62
N SER A 182 21.69 -3.43 17.05
CA SER A 182 21.69 -4.73 16.36
C SER A 182 21.15 -5.89 17.24
N TYR A 183 20.37 -6.75 16.59
CA TYR A 183 19.77 -7.96 17.13
C TYR A 183 20.52 -9.21 16.66
N GLY A 184 21.06 -9.98 17.63
CA GLY A 184 21.80 -11.23 17.39
C GLY A 184 21.02 -12.50 17.76
N GLY A 185 19.69 -12.50 17.59
CA GLY A 185 18.83 -13.64 17.95
C GLY A 185 18.75 -14.73 16.87
N PRO A 186 17.96 -15.79 17.12
CA PRO A 186 17.95 -17.01 16.28
C PRO A 186 17.13 -16.91 14.97
N ASN A 187 16.28 -15.89 14.81
CA ASN A 187 15.65 -15.51 13.54
C ASN A 187 16.10 -14.06 13.25
N PRO A 188 16.55 -13.71 12.04
CA PRO A 188 16.99 -12.34 11.72
C PRO A 188 15.88 -11.29 11.65
N HIS A 189 14.60 -11.70 11.50
CA HIS A 189 13.42 -10.83 11.32
C HIS A 189 13.46 -10.03 10.01
N VAL A 190 13.77 -10.70 8.89
CA VAL A 190 13.71 -10.13 7.53
C VAL A 190 12.34 -10.30 6.86
N ASP A 191 11.53 -11.22 7.37
CA ASP A 191 10.21 -11.61 6.86
C ASP A 191 9.04 -11.06 7.70
N HIS A 192 9.33 -10.48 8.87
CA HIS A 192 8.32 -9.85 9.73
C HIS A 192 8.91 -8.87 10.74
N LEU A 193 8.16 -7.80 11.05
CA LEU A 193 8.40 -7.01 12.27
C LEU A 193 7.81 -7.78 13.46
N HIS A 194 8.62 -8.06 14.48
CA HIS A 194 8.14 -8.58 15.76
C HIS A 194 7.91 -7.42 16.74
N VAL A 195 6.65 -7.16 17.09
CA VAL A 195 6.22 -5.99 17.86
C VAL A 195 5.55 -6.44 19.16
N GLU A 196 5.98 -5.91 20.32
CA GLU A 196 5.37 -6.21 21.62
C GLU A 196 4.60 -5.02 22.19
N LEU A 197 3.33 -5.23 22.55
CA LEU A 197 2.52 -4.34 23.39
C LEU A 197 2.83 -4.54 24.88
N SER A 198 2.84 -3.45 25.62
CA SER A 198 2.87 -3.45 27.09
C SER A 198 1.69 -4.22 27.69
N ALA A 199 1.88 -4.74 28.91
CA ALA A 199 0.82 -5.44 29.63
C ALA A 199 -0.45 -4.58 29.80
N ALA A 200 -0.32 -3.27 30.04
CA ALA A 200 -1.45 -2.36 30.15
C ALA A 200 -2.22 -2.22 28.82
N ALA A 201 -1.56 -1.74 27.77
CA ALA A 201 -2.19 -1.46 26.47
C ALA A 201 -2.84 -2.71 25.86
N SER A 202 -2.19 -3.88 25.99
CA SER A 202 -2.73 -5.16 25.53
C SER A 202 -4.11 -5.53 26.11
N THR A 203 -4.44 -5.00 27.30
CA THR A 203 -5.73 -5.27 27.97
C THR A 203 -6.81 -4.22 27.70
N ASN A 204 -6.54 -3.21 26.88
CA ASN A 204 -7.56 -2.25 26.45
C ASN A 204 -8.64 -2.93 25.58
N THR A 205 -9.85 -2.39 25.64
CA THR A 205 -11.07 -2.93 24.99
C THR A 205 -11.90 -1.88 24.25
N SER A 206 -11.57 -0.61 24.43
CA SER A 206 -11.91 0.48 23.52
C SER A 206 -10.69 0.79 22.67
N ASP A 207 -10.88 1.20 21.42
CA ASP A 207 -9.84 1.93 20.70
C ASP A 207 -9.43 3.16 21.52
N TRP A 208 -8.13 3.24 21.84
CA TRP A 208 -7.59 4.17 22.82
C TRP A 208 -6.55 5.12 22.24
N PHE A 209 -6.12 4.91 20.99
CA PHE A 209 -5.00 5.63 20.40
C PHE A 209 -5.29 6.26 19.04
N SER A 210 -6.26 5.77 18.24
CA SER A 210 -6.51 6.29 16.88
C SER A 210 -6.66 7.82 16.84
N GLY A 211 -7.55 8.39 17.66
CA GLY A 211 -7.75 9.83 17.81
C GLY A 211 -6.70 10.57 18.65
N ALA A 212 -5.58 9.93 18.97
CA ALA A 212 -4.45 10.49 19.71
C ALA A 212 -3.10 10.37 18.98
N VAL A 213 -3.03 9.58 17.91
CA VAL A 213 -1.90 9.47 16.97
C VAL A 213 -2.25 10.19 15.66
N THR A 214 -1.25 10.51 14.86
CA THR A 214 -1.49 10.80 13.44
C THR A 214 -1.46 9.47 12.69
N ALA A 215 -2.42 9.23 11.79
CA ALA A 215 -2.35 8.10 10.86
C ALA A 215 -1.05 8.17 10.03
N PRO A 216 -0.48 7.02 9.60
CA PRO A 216 0.73 7.02 8.78
C PRO A 216 0.46 7.70 7.44
N GLY A 217 1.09 8.85 7.22
CA GLY A 217 1.13 9.50 5.91
C GLY A 217 2.16 8.84 4.99
N VAL A 218 1.92 8.88 3.68
CA VAL A 218 2.94 8.47 2.70
C VAL A 218 4.03 9.55 2.62
N PRO A 219 5.33 9.20 2.74
CA PRO A 219 6.42 10.17 2.64
C PRO A 219 6.39 10.95 1.32
N ASP A 220 6.69 12.25 1.40
CA ASP A 220 6.69 13.21 0.29
C ASP A 220 5.40 13.30 -0.55
N CYS A 221 4.26 12.73 -0.09
CA CYS A 221 2.95 12.93 -0.70
C CYS A 221 2.49 14.39 -0.53
N ASP A 222 2.47 15.16 -1.62
CA ASP A 222 1.98 16.54 -1.61
C ASP A 222 0.44 16.55 -1.43
N PRO A 223 -0.12 17.38 -0.52
CA PRO A 223 -1.55 17.34 -0.22
C PRO A 223 -2.45 17.87 -1.36
N VAL A 224 -3.74 17.57 -1.26
CA VAL A 224 -4.82 18.07 -2.11
C VAL A 224 -5.20 19.50 -1.66
N PRO A 225 -5.03 20.52 -2.52
CA PRO A 225 -5.40 21.89 -2.21
C PRO A 225 -6.91 22.13 -2.34
N ALA A 226 -7.40 23.29 -1.91
CA ALA A 226 -8.82 23.66 -1.99
C ALA A 226 -9.35 23.67 -3.44
N GLU A 227 -8.49 23.95 -4.42
CA GLU A 227 -8.76 23.92 -5.86
C GLU A 227 -8.68 22.52 -6.50
N GLY A 228 -8.29 21.48 -5.75
CA GLY A 228 -8.10 20.11 -6.25
C GLY A 228 -6.72 19.84 -6.86
N ARG A 229 -6.42 18.58 -7.20
CA ARG A 229 -5.18 18.16 -7.89
C ARG A 229 -5.41 16.97 -8.82
N ILE A 230 -4.37 16.59 -9.55
CA ILE A 230 -4.22 15.24 -10.11
C ILE A 230 -3.17 14.51 -9.28
N VAL A 231 -3.33 13.20 -9.14
CA VAL A 231 -2.35 12.26 -8.58
C VAL A 231 -2.08 11.21 -9.66
N ASP A 232 -0.90 11.29 -10.26
CA ASP A 232 -0.40 10.41 -11.33
C ASP A 232 0.06 9.05 -10.76
N GLU A 233 0.19 7.98 -11.55
CA GLU A 233 0.74 6.70 -11.05
C GLU A 233 2.24 6.75 -10.74
N ARG A 234 2.90 7.87 -11.04
CA ARG A 234 4.29 8.21 -10.63
C ARG A 234 4.35 9.29 -9.55
N ASP A 235 3.21 9.73 -9.01
CA ASP A 235 3.13 10.67 -7.89
C ASP A 235 3.53 9.98 -6.57
N SER A 236 4.18 10.69 -5.65
CA SER A 236 4.54 10.18 -4.32
C SER A 236 3.33 9.81 -3.47
N CYS A 237 2.15 10.36 -3.78
CA CYS A 237 0.88 9.95 -3.18
C CYS A 237 0.32 8.63 -3.74
N PHE A 238 0.95 7.97 -4.71
CA PHE A 238 0.49 6.70 -5.27
C PHE A 238 1.33 5.51 -4.78
N THR A 239 0.72 4.33 -4.66
CA THR A 239 1.41 3.10 -4.27
C THR A 239 0.76 1.87 -4.89
N THR A 240 1.56 0.91 -5.35
CA THR A 240 1.09 -0.42 -5.75
C THR A 240 1.37 -1.47 -4.68
N TYR A 241 0.50 -2.48 -4.61
CA TYR A 241 0.57 -3.59 -3.68
C TYR A 241 0.40 -4.92 -4.43
N GLY A 242 0.80 -6.00 -3.78
CA GLY A 242 0.83 -7.34 -4.37
C GLY A 242 2.15 -7.67 -5.10
N PRO A 243 2.29 -8.88 -5.66
CA PRO A 243 3.54 -9.31 -6.28
C PRO A 243 3.91 -8.45 -7.49
N ALA A 244 5.04 -7.74 -7.42
CA ALA A 244 5.51 -6.83 -8.47
C ALA A 244 5.62 -7.48 -9.87
N GLN A 245 5.91 -8.78 -9.93
CA GLN A 245 5.94 -9.59 -11.15
C GLN A 245 4.61 -9.68 -11.94
N PHE A 246 3.49 -9.26 -11.34
CA PHE A 246 2.16 -9.20 -11.97
C PHE A 246 1.70 -7.76 -12.25
N TRP A 247 2.46 -6.76 -11.82
CA TRP A 247 2.37 -5.39 -12.33
C TRP A 247 3.19 -5.26 -13.62
N ARG A 248 2.72 -4.42 -14.53
CA ARG A 248 3.38 -4.07 -15.79
C ARG A 248 3.24 -2.57 -16.00
N SER A 249 4.23 -1.96 -16.63
CA SER A 249 4.27 -0.53 -16.97
C SER A 249 4.32 -0.35 -18.48
N GLU A 250 3.61 0.65 -18.98
CA GLU A 250 3.54 1.00 -20.40
C GLU A 250 3.90 2.48 -20.60
N GLU A 251 4.63 2.79 -21.66
CA GLU A 251 5.27 4.09 -21.88
C GLU A 251 4.79 4.71 -23.20
N GLY A 252 4.52 6.02 -23.20
CA GLY A 252 3.97 6.76 -24.34
C GLY A 252 2.45 6.61 -24.54
N VAL A 253 1.74 6.11 -23.52
CA VAL A 253 0.28 5.91 -23.44
C VAL A 253 -0.26 6.51 -22.13
N GLY A 254 -1.56 6.40 -21.83
CA GLY A 254 -2.12 6.89 -20.56
C GLY A 254 -2.14 8.43 -20.39
N TYR A 255 -2.31 8.91 -19.16
CA TYR A 255 -2.09 10.33 -18.80
C TYR A 255 -0.60 10.63 -18.57
N ASP A 256 -0.18 11.86 -18.90
CA ASP A 256 1.21 12.36 -18.86
C ASP A 256 2.32 11.37 -19.27
N GLY A 257 1.99 10.41 -20.15
CA GLY A 257 2.92 9.55 -20.87
C GLY A 257 3.17 8.15 -20.31
N SER A 258 2.52 7.69 -19.24
CA SER A 258 2.60 6.27 -18.83
C SER A 258 1.30 5.75 -18.20
N LEU A 259 1.27 4.43 -17.96
CA LEU A 259 0.30 3.78 -17.07
C LEU A 259 0.87 2.48 -16.50
N LEU A 260 0.22 1.96 -15.47
CA LEU A 260 0.40 0.59 -14.97
C LEU A 260 -0.81 -0.29 -15.32
N TRP A 261 -0.60 -1.60 -15.41
CA TRP A 261 -1.70 -2.55 -15.48
C TRP A 261 -1.40 -3.91 -14.84
N THR A 262 -2.47 -4.57 -14.41
CA THR A 262 -2.47 -5.97 -13.95
C THR A 262 -3.65 -6.74 -14.53
N ASN A 263 -3.72 -8.05 -14.30
CA ASN A 263 -4.82 -8.90 -14.78
C ASN A 263 -5.89 -9.05 -13.70
N ALA A 264 -7.17 -8.99 -14.08
CA ALA A 264 -8.27 -9.36 -13.21
C ALA A 264 -8.10 -10.81 -12.69
N TYR A 265 -8.39 -11.01 -11.41
CA TYR A 265 -8.03 -12.20 -10.65
C TYR A 265 -9.28 -12.90 -10.07
N ASP A 266 -9.38 -14.22 -10.27
CA ASP A 266 -10.51 -15.07 -9.82
C ASP A 266 -10.43 -15.34 -8.30
N SER A 267 -10.65 -14.30 -7.50
CA SER A 267 -10.52 -14.30 -6.05
C SER A 267 -11.43 -13.26 -5.41
N ALA A 268 -11.85 -13.53 -4.16
CA ALA A 268 -12.57 -12.57 -3.32
C ALA A 268 -11.62 -11.56 -2.64
N ASP A 269 -10.35 -11.93 -2.48
CA ASP A 269 -9.27 -11.12 -1.92
C ASP A 269 -8.30 -10.73 -3.07
N PRO A 270 -7.84 -9.47 -3.18
CA PRO A 270 -6.99 -9.04 -4.29
C PRO A 270 -5.61 -9.71 -4.27
N SER A 271 -5.03 -9.98 -5.46
CA SER A 271 -3.61 -10.33 -5.59
C SER A 271 -2.77 -9.07 -5.76
N ASN A 272 -3.18 -8.21 -6.69
CA ASN A 272 -2.53 -6.96 -7.06
C ASN A 272 -3.55 -5.83 -7.03
N TRP A 273 -3.21 -4.75 -6.35
CA TRP A 273 -4.10 -3.59 -6.20
C TRP A 273 -3.28 -2.33 -5.92
N ALA A 274 -3.84 -1.15 -6.14
CA ALA A 274 -3.11 0.11 -6.00
C ALA A 274 -3.95 1.16 -5.25
N ARG A 275 -3.29 2.17 -4.69
CA ARG A 275 -3.91 3.23 -3.89
C ARG A 275 -3.34 4.61 -4.27
N TRP A 276 -4.24 5.56 -4.51
CA TRP A 276 -3.95 6.99 -4.44
C TRP A 276 -4.32 7.46 -3.03
N HIS A 277 -3.32 7.82 -2.23
CA HIS A 277 -3.49 8.35 -0.87
C HIS A 277 -3.73 9.85 -0.91
N LEU A 278 -4.58 10.37 -0.03
CA LEU A 278 -5.09 11.75 -0.09
C LEU A 278 -4.97 12.44 1.28
N ASP A 279 -4.16 13.49 1.35
CA ASP A 279 -4.17 14.46 2.46
C ASP A 279 -4.86 15.75 2.01
N PHE A 280 -6.03 16.07 2.56
CA PHE A 280 -6.81 17.24 2.17
C PHE A 280 -6.48 18.46 3.03
N THR A 281 -5.91 19.51 2.42
CA THR A 281 -5.62 20.78 3.11
C THR A 281 -6.87 21.47 3.71
N VAL A 282 -8.05 21.18 3.16
CA VAL A 282 -9.36 21.64 3.64
C VAL A 282 -10.41 20.55 3.43
N ALA A 283 -11.34 20.42 4.38
CA ALA A 283 -12.52 19.57 4.22
C ALA A 283 -13.43 20.15 3.13
N GLY A 284 -14.01 19.29 2.30
CA GLY A 284 -14.82 19.72 1.16
C GLY A 284 -15.40 18.56 0.36
N ARG A 285 -16.27 18.91 -0.59
CA ARG A 285 -16.90 17.94 -1.49
C ARG A 285 -16.19 17.95 -2.84
N TYR A 286 -15.76 16.78 -3.31
CA TYR A 286 -14.91 16.64 -4.50
C TYR A 286 -15.45 15.57 -5.45
N GLN A 287 -15.51 15.90 -6.73
CA GLN A 287 -15.64 14.96 -7.84
C GLN A 287 -14.32 14.22 -8.04
N LEU A 288 -14.40 12.90 -8.13
CA LEU A 288 -13.28 12.01 -8.44
C LEU A 288 -13.43 11.46 -9.85
N GLU A 289 -12.36 11.46 -10.63
CA GLU A 289 -12.30 10.81 -11.94
C GLU A 289 -10.97 10.06 -12.10
N VAL A 290 -11.00 8.87 -12.68
CA VAL A 290 -9.79 8.11 -13.05
C VAL A 290 -9.58 8.15 -14.55
N TYR A 291 -8.34 8.20 -15.01
CA TYR A 291 -8.03 8.05 -16.43
C TYR A 291 -8.01 6.56 -16.82
N VAL A 292 -8.50 6.24 -18.01
CA VAL A 292 -8.48 4.89 -18.56
C VAL A 292 -8.06 4.93 -20.04
N ASP A 293 -6.90 4.35 -20.36
CA ASP A 293 -6.52 4.10 -21.74
C ASP A 293 -7.30 2.87 -22.29
N PRO A 294 -8.10 3.01 -23.37
CA PRO A 294 -8.95 1.93 -23.89
C PRO A 294 -8.17 0.79 -24.56
N ALA A 295 -6.85 0.91 -24.73
CA ALA A 295 -6.00 -0.21 -25.18
C ALA A 295 -5.64 -1.16 -24.02
N PHE A 296 -5.72 -0.70 -22.77
CA PHE A 296 -5.29 -1.45 -21.58
C PHE A 296 -6.40 -1.65 -20.55
N GLY A 297 -7.33 -0.71 -20.38
CA GLY A 297 -8.50 -0.91 -19.54
C GLY A 297 -9.56 -1.74 -20.28
N ILE A 298 -9.59 -3.06 -20.05
CA ILE A 298 -10.51 -3.97 -20.77
C ILE A 298 -11.32 -4.92 -19.87
N HIS A 299 -11.07 -4.92 -18.57
CA HIS A 299 -11.97 -5.56 -17.60
C HIS A 299 -13.27 -4.74 -17.40
N LYS A 300 -14.31 -5.40 -16.84
CA LYS A 300 -15.69 -4.88 -16.82
C LYS A 300 -16.29 -4.65 -15.45
N GLU A 301 -15.73 -5.30 -14.43
CA GLU A 301 -16.21 -5.28 -13.05
C GLU A 301 -15.12 -4.69 -12.14
N THR A 302 -14.32 -3.74 -12.66
CA THR A 302 -13.16 -3.16 -11.96
C THR A 302 -13.63 -2.40 -10.73
N ALA A 303 -13.25 -2.90 -9.55
CA ALA A 303 -13.66 -2.32 -8.28
C ALA A 303 -12.72 -1.19 -7.84
N TYR A 304 -13.32 -0.04 -7.56
CA TYR A 304 -12.69 1.10 -6.89
C TYR A 304 -13.29 1.25 -5.50
N GLY A 305 -12.46 1.23 -4.47
CA GLY A 305 -12.83 1.58 -3.09
C GLY A 305 -12.49 3.04 -2.81
N ILE A 306 -13.35 3.78 -2.14
CA ILE A 306 -13.19 5.19 -1.79
C ILE A 306 -13.38 5.35 -0.30
N THR A 307 -12.33 5.76 0.41
CA THR A 307 -12.33 6.05 1.84
C THR A 307 -12.32 7.56 2.05
N HIS A 308 -13.38 8.08 2.66
CA HIS A 308 -13.63 9.52 2.81
C HIS A 308 -14.26 9.83 4.18
N GLY A 309 -13.59 10.66 4.98
CA GLY A 309 -13.85 10.76 6.41
C GLY A 309 -13.81 9.37 7.07
N THR A 310 -14.85 9.04 7.85
CA THR A 310 -15.02 7.71 8.47
C THR A 310 -15.93 6.77 7.66
N GLN A 311 -15.97 6.90 6.32
CA GLN A 311 -16.82 6.09 5.44
C GLN A 311 -15.99 5.43 4.34
N GLU A 312 -16.38 4.22 3.96
CA GLU A 312 -15.84 3.49 2.81
C GLU A 312 -16.99 3.13 1.87
N GLU A 313 -16.85 3.48 0.59
CA GLU A 313 -17.80 3.14 -0.48
C GLU A 313 -17.08 2.43 -1.64
N ALA A 314 -17.80 1.61 -2.41
CA ALA A 314 -17.23 0.84 -3.53
C ALA A 314 -18.03 1.04 -4.82
N VAL A 315 -17.32 1.31 -5.91
CA VAL A 315 -17.87 1.57 -7.26
C VAL A 315 -17.26 0.60 -8.27
N LEU A 316 -18.09 0.01 -9.14
CA LEU A 316 -17.64 -0.77 -10.29
C LEU A 316 -17.58 0.10 -11.56
N ILE A 317 -16.46 0.02 -12.29
CA ILE A 317 -16.27 0.67 -13.59
C ILE A 317 -16.05 -0.38 -14.68
N ASP A 318 -16.82 -0.29 -15.77
CA ASP A 318 -16.58 -1.05 -17.00
C ASP A 318 -15.47 -0.36 -17.81
N GLN A 319 -14.21 -0.63 -17.48
CA GLN A 319 -13.06 -0.07 -18.21
C GLN A 319 -13.11 -0.43 -19.70
N SER A 320 -13.65 -1.61 -20.06
CA SER A 320 -13.80 -2.03 -21.46
C SER A 320 -14.65 -1.11 -22.33
N GLN A 321 -15.45 -0.22 -21.73
CA GLN A 321 -16.26 0.81 -22.43
C GLN A 321 -15.82 2.25 -22.10
N ALA A 322 -14.75 2.41 -21.31
CA ALA A 322 -14.19 3.70 -20.92
C ALA A 322 -13.15 4.23 -21.92
N SER A 323 -12.88 5.54 -21.88
CA SER A 323 -11.72 6.15 -22.52
C SER A 323 -11.48 7.55 -21.95
N GLY A 324 -10.25 7.82 -21.51
CA GLY A 324 -9.91 9.07 -20.83
C GLY A 324 -10.52 9.13 -19.42
N TRP A 325 -10.92 10.31 -18.98
CA TRP A 325 -11.44 10.55 -17.63
C TRP A 325 -12.84 9.94 -17.40
N VAL A 326 -12.97 9.12 -16.35
CA VAL A 326 -14.20 8.44 -15.93
C VAL A 326 -14.55 8.80 -14.49
N SER A 327 -15.75 9.34 -14.27
CA SER A 327 -16.26 9.68 -12.94
C SER A 327 -16.42 8.45 -12.02
N LEU A 328 -15.75 8.47 -10.86
CA LEU A 328 -16.06 7.59 -9.73
C LEU A 328 -17.20 8.15 -8.85
N GLY A 329 -17.45 9.47 -8.87
CA GLY A 329 -18.53 10.12 -8.12
C GLY A 329 -18.10 11.40 -7.39
N GLU A 330 -19.00 11.96 -6.59
CA GLU A 330 -18.76 13.15 -5.76
C GLU A 330 -18.88 12.82 -4.27
N TYR A 331 -17.76 12.89 -3.54
CA TYR A 331 -17.63 12.46 -2.14
C TYR A 331 -17.27 13.65 -1.23
N ASP A 332 -17.73 13.60 0.02
CA ASP A 332 -17.37 14.56 1.06
C ASP A 332 -16.15 14.04 1.84
N PHE A 333 -15.05 14.80 1.80
CA PHE A 333 -13.77 14.51 2.45
C PHE A 333 -13.53 15.45 3.64
N ASP A 334 -12.96 14.92 4.72
CA ASP A 334 -12.47 15.69 5.87
C ASP A 334 -11.10 16.33 5.56
N ALA A 335 -10.61 17.20 6.45
CA ALA A 335 -9.27 17.77 6.34
C ALA A 335 -8.22 16.87 6.99
N GLY A 336 -7.11 16.62 6.30
CA GLY A 336 -6.03 15.73 6.73
C GLY A 336 -5.87 14.48 5.86
N PRO A 337 -4.91 13.60 6.25
CA PRO A 337 -4.60 12.34 5.57
C PRO A 337 -5.65 11.26 5.85
N ASP A 338 -5.27 9.98 5.67
CA ASP A 338 -6.07 8.79 5.97
C ASP A 338 -7.32 8.58 5.09
N GLN A 339 -7.37 9.32 3.98
CA GLN A 339 -8.41 9.23 2.96
C GLN A 339 -7.75 8.77 1.67
N HIS A 340 -8.45 7.96 0.86
CA HIS A 340 -7.81 7.33 -0.30
C HIS A 340 -8.80 6.78 -1.32
N VAL A 341 -8.33 6.59 -2.55
CA VAL A 341 -8.97 5.75 -3.55
C VAL A 341 -8.08 4.52 -3.76
N SER A 342 -8.66 3.33 -3.72
CA SER A 342 -7.99 2.06 -4.05
C SER A 342 -8.61 1.43 -5.29
N VAL A 343 -7.83 0.74 -6.12
CA VAL A 343 -8.30 -0.03 -7.28
C VAL A 343 -7.80 -1.47 -7.21
N TYR A 344 -8.70 -2.44 -7.36
CA TYR A 344 -8.46 -3.86 -7.06
C TYR A 344 -8.55 -4.75 -8.30
N ASP A 345 -7.74 -5.81 -8.35
CA ASP A 345 -7.83 -6.86 -9.38
C ASP A 345 -8.95 -7.89 -9.17
N THR A 346 -9.64 -7.88 -8.02
CA THR A 346 -10.70 -8.83 -7.67
C THR A 346 -11.80 -8.90 -8.73
N SER A 347 -12.05 -10.09 -9.26
CA SER A 347 -13.12 -10.35 -10.23
C SER A 347 -14.23 -11.17 -9.57
N VAL A 348 -15.44 -10.60 -9.44
CA VAL A 348 -16.60 -11.28 -8.81
C VAL A 348 -17.18 -12.41 -9.65
N THR A 349 -16.82 -12.48 -10.92
CA THR A 349 -17.01 -13.62 -11.81
C THR A 349 -15.65 -14.06 -12.37
N PRO A 350 -15.42 -15.37 -12.65
CA PRO A 350 -14.15 -15.81 -13.23
C PRO A 350 -13.89 -15.08 -14.56
N PRO A 351 -12.81 -14.27 -14.67
CA PRO A 351 -12.55 -13.46 -15.85
C PRO A 351 -12.16 -14.32 -17.04
N ALA A 352 -12.23 -13.75 -18.24
CA ALA A 352 -11.59 -14.33 -19.41
C ALA A 352 -10.05 -14.22 -19.29
N ASP A 353 -9.33 -14.93 -20.16
CA ASP A 353 -7.89 -14.70 -20.33
C ASP A 353 -7.62 -13.22 -20.72
N ASP A 354 -6.49 -12.68 -20.28
CA ASP A 354 -6.01 -11.33 -20.59
C ASP A 354 -7.05 -10.21 -20.37
N GLN A 355 -7.82 -10.26 -19.27
CA GLN A 355 -8.67 -9.14 -18.83
C GLN A 355 -7.86 -8.14 -18.00
N HIS A 356 -7.16 -7.24 -18.69
CA HIS A 356 -6.32 -6.22 -18.06
C HIS A 356 -7.18 -5.15 -17.35
N ILE A 357 -6.66 -4.68 -16.21
CA ILE A 357 -7.12 -3.52 -15.44
C ILE A 357 -6.01 -2.47 -15.53
N ALA A 358 -6.33 -1.32 -16.11
CA ALA A 358 -5.40 -0.18 -16.20
C ALA A 358 -5.50 0.71 -14.96
N VAL A 359 -4.36 1.24 -14.54
CA VAL A 359 -4.17 2.15 -13.41
C VAL A 359 -3.22 3.26 -13.84
N ASP A 360 -3.64 4.50 -13.64
CA ASP A 360 -3.16 5.70 -14.34
C ASP A 360 -3.37 6.88 -13.36
N ALA A 361 -3.66 8.08 -13.85
CA ALA A 361 -3.94 9.22 -12.99
C ALA A 361 -5.37 9.24 -12.36
N LEU A 362 -5.45 9.73 -11.11
CA LEU A 362 -6.68 10.14 -10.41
C LEU A 362 -6.78 11.68 -10.42
N ARG A 363 -7.90 12.23 -10.89
CA ARG A 363 -8.22 13.66 -10.86
C ARG A 363 -9.27 13.95 -9.77
N ILE A 364 -8.97 14.95 -8.96
CA ILE A 364 -9.76 15.36 -7.78
C ILE A 364 -10.17 16.82 -7.98
N VAL A 365 -11.44 17.08 -8.24
CA VAL A 365 -11.96 18.41 -8.62
C VAL A 365 -13.01 18.87 -7.61
N PRO A 366 -13.00 20.14 -7.15
CA PRO A 366 -14.03 20.65 -6.24
C PRO A 366 -15.44 20.55 -6.87
N ALA A 367 -16.38 19.95 -6.15
CA ALA A 367 -17.72 19.64 -6.63
C ALA A 367 -18.46 20.88 -7.19
N GLY A 368 -19.14 20.70 -8.32
CA GLY A 368 -19.79 21.80 -9.05
C GLY A 368 -18.86 22.67 -9.92
N SER A 369 -17.55 22.40 -9.94
CA SER A 369 -16.67 22.84 -11.04
C SER A 369 -16.92 21.99 -12.29
N ASP A 370 -16.50 22.45 -13.47
CA ASP A 370 -16.46 21.64 -14.69
C ASP A 370 -15.07 21.00 -14.86
N PRO A 371 -14.92 19.67 -14.72
CA PRO A 371 -13.63 19.00 -14.87
C PRO A 371 -13.04 19.10 -16.28
N GLY A 372 -13.88 19.30 -17.30
CA GLY A 372 -13.46 19.49 -18.70
C GLY A 372 -12.79 20.84 -18.98
N THR A 373 -12.93 21.82 -18.08
CA THR A 373 -12.26 23.13 -18.16
C THR A 373 -11.42 23.48 -16.92
N TRP A 374 -11.28 22.55 -15.98
CA TRP A 374 -10.51 22.73 -14.75
C TRP A 374 -8.99 22.82 -15.04
N PRO A 375 -8.29 23.88 -14.60
CA PRO A 375 -6.98 24.26 -15.14
C PRO A 375 -5.80 23.39 -14.68
N GLY A 376 -5.95 22.54 -13.66
CA GLY A 376 -4.89 21.63 -13.24
C GLY A 376 -4.64 20.46 -14.21
N GLY A 377 -5.53 20.23 -15.19
CA GLY A 377 -5.37 19.21 -16.22
C GLY A 377 -4.44 19.59 -17.38
N SER A 378 -3.49 20.52 -17.19
CA SER A 378 -2.58 20.99 -18.24
C SER A 378 -1.10 20.60 -18.03
N GLY A 379 -0.86 19.35 -17.60
CA GLY A 379 0.34 18.60 -18.00
C GLY A 379 0.26 18.17 -19.48
N GLY A 380 1.34 17.64 -20.05
CA GLY A 380 1.34 16.88 -21.32
C GLY A 380 0.96 17.54 -22.66
N ALA A 381 0.38 18.75 -22.74
CA ALA A 381 -0.22 19.27 -23.98
C ALA A 381 0.54 20.43 -24.66
N THR A 382 1.66 20.16 -25.36
CA THR A 382 2.38 21.19 -26.16
C THR A 382 1.66 21.52 -27.48
N GLY A 383 0.58 22.30 -27.39
CA GLY A 383 -0.28 22.69 -28.53
C GLY A 383 0.44 23.50 -29.61
N SER A 384 0.79 22.84 -30.72
CA SER A 384 1.26 23.52 -31.94
C SER A 384 0.09 23.87 -32.85
N GLY A 385 0.03 25.12 -33.37
CA GLY A 385 -0.80 25.47 -34.53
C GLY A 385 -1.97 26.44 -34.34
N GLY A 386 -1.65 27.73 -34.21
CA GLY A 386 -2.30 28.83 -34.96
C GLY A 386 -3.83 29.00 -34.99
N SER A 387 -4.30 30.12 -34.40
CA SER A 387 -5.47 30.86 -34.91
C SER A 387 -5.05 31.68 -36.16
N PRO A 388 -5.95 31.98 -37.14
CA PRO A 388 -7.07 32.90 -36.91
C PRO A 388 -8.44 32.40 -37.43
N GLY A 389 -9.52 32.80 -36.74
CA GLY A 389 -10.87 32.27 -36.97
C GLY A 389 -11.70 32.89 -38.11
N VAL A 390 -12.94 32.41 -38.22
CA VAL A 390 -14.03 32.88 -39.10
C VAL A 390 -15.33 32.98 -38.30
N THR A 391 -16.22 33.90 -38.70
CA THR A 391 -17.46 34.24 -37.97
C THR A 391 -18.71 33.55 -38.50
N GLY A 392 -19.55 33.05 -37.59
CA GLY A 392 -21.01 33.05 -37.73
C GLY A 392 -21.67 31.78 -38.29
N GLY A 393 -22.79 31.40 -37.67
CA GLY A 393 -23.66 30.29 -38.10
C GLY A 393 -24.54 29.78 -36.96
N SER A 394 -25.79 30.26 -36.87
CA SER A 394 -26.73 29.88 -35.81
C SER A 394 -27.83 28.93 -36.31
N GLY A 395 -28.13 27.87 -35.53
CA GLY A 395 -29.42 27.16 -35.62
C GLY A 395 -29.38 25.67 -35.27
N GLY A 396 -30.43 25.19 -34.58
CA GLY A 396 -30.90 23.80 -34.71
C GLY A 396 -30.90 22.90 -33.47
N SER A 397 -31.98 22.97 -32.69
CA SER A 397 -32.75 21.84 -32.12
C SER A 397 -32.08 20.60 -31.46
N ASP A 398 -32.39 20.47 -30.16
CA ASP A 398 -33.03 19.31 -29.51
C ASP A 398 -32.33 17.94 -29.45
N SER A 399 -31.99 17.52 -28.22
CA SER A 399 -32.05 16.13 -27.72
C SER A 399 -32.08 16.12 -26.18
N GLU A 400 -32.92 15.28 -25.57
CA GLU A 400 -32.99 15.10 -24.11
C GLU A 400 -31.89 14.14 -23.60
N PRO A 401 -31.44 14.26 -22.34
CA PRO A 401 -30.41 13.38 -21.78
C PRO A 401 -30.94 11.97 -21.51
N GLY A 402 -30.10 10.96 -21.75
CA GLY A 402 -30.37 9.57 -21.39
C GLY A 402 -30.38 9.33 -19.87
N THR A 403 -31.11 8.31 -19.43
CA THR A 403 -31.24 7.94 -18.01
C THR A 403 -29.94 7.38 -17.44
N GLY A 404 -29.46 7.95 -16.33
CA GLY A 404 -28.32 7.39 -15.59
C GLY A 404 -28.64 6.03 -14.95
N THR A 405 -27.65 5.13 -14.98
CA THR A 405 -27.72 3.81 -14.37
C THR A 405 -27.47 3.91 -12.86
N SER A 406 -28.35 3.33 -12.04
CA SER A 406 -28.14 3.26 -10.59
C SER A 406 -27.02 2.27 -10.27
N GLY A 407 -25.98 2.71 -9.57
CA GLY A 407 -24.91 1.84 -9.07
C GLY A 407 -25.44 0.74 -8.15
N ALA A 408 -24.85 -0.45 -8.25
CA ALA A 408 -25.16 -1.57 -7.37
C ALA A 408 -24.08 -1.66 -6.28
N THR A 409 -24.47 -1.51 -5.01
CA THR A 409 -23.55 -1.62 -3.88
C THR A 409 -23.00 -3.04 -3.79
N VAL A 410 -21.69 -3.19 -3.99
CA VAL A 410 -20.96 -4.45 -3.78
C VAL A 410 -20.30 -4.39 -2.42
N THR A 411 -20.63 -5.33 -1.54
CA THR A 411 -19.87 -5.54 -0.30
C THR A 411 -18.59 -6.29 -0.63
N LEU A 412 -17.52 -5.56 -0.90
CA LEU A 412 -16.16 -6.07 -0.78
C LEU A 412 -15.93 -6.52 0.68
N LYS A 413 -14.98 -7.43 0.90
CA LYS A 413 -14.66 -7.94 2.24
C LYS A 413 -13.17 -7.77 2.56
N GLY A 414 -12.65 -6.57 2.30
CA GLY A 414 -11.32 -6.17 2.73
C GLY A 414 -11.23 -5.88 4.22
N ASP A 415 -12.29 -5.31 4.80
CA ASP A 415 -12.37 -4.89 6.20
C ASP A 415 -13.01 -5.97 7.09
N SER A 416 -12.49 -6.15 8.32
CA SER A 416 -13.01 -7.13 9.27
C SER A 416 -13.91 -6.51 10.35
N SER A 417 -14.78 -5.57 9.96
CA SER A 417 -15.67 -4.76 10.83
C SER A 417 -16.84 -5.54 11.48
N CYS A 418 -16.54 -6.56 12.30
CA CYS A 418 -17.52 -7.37 13.01
C CYS A 418 -18.23 -6.62 14.16
N ALA A 419 -19.20 -5.77 13.82
CA ALA A 419 -19.94 -4.94 14.75
C ALA A 419 -20.74 -5.73 15.81
N PHE A 420 -20.59 -5.36 17.08
CA PHE A 420 -21.37 -5.91 18.20
C PHE A 420 -22.85 -5.49 18.14
N SER A 421 -23.75 -6.45 17.98
CA SER A 421 -25.20 -6.22 18.10
C SER A 421 -25.68 -6.35 19.55
N ALA A 422 -25.94 -5.20 20.20
CA ALA A 422 -26.58 -5.13 21.51
C ALA A 422 -27.89 -4.32 21.43
N GLY A 423 -29.03 -4.99 21.60
CA GLY A 423 -30.35 -4.36 21.60
C GLY A 423 -31.46 -5.41 21.57
N GLY A 424 -32.50 -5.27 22.39
CA GLY A 424 -33.51 -6.32 22.57
C GLY A 424 -34.95 -5.84 22.58
N SER A 425 -35.86 -6.83 22.54
CA SER A 425 -37.29 -6.73 22.88
C SER A 425 -38.22 -5.95 21.93
N SER A 426 -39.06 -6.67 21.18
CA SER A 426 -40.51 -6.75 21.50
C SER A 426 -41.29 -7.76 20.62
N GLY A 427 -42.46 -8.22 21.10
CA GLY A 427 -43.62 -8.51 20.23
C GLY A 427 -43.91 -9.95 19.75
N ASN A 428 -44.53 -10.77 20.61
CA ASN A 428 -45.57 -11.80 20.35
C ASN A 428 -45.59 -12.66 19.05
N GLY A 429 -45.72 -13.99 19.21
CA GLY A 429 -45.97 -14.97 18.12
C GLY A 429 -47.47 -15.16 17.73
N PRO A 430 -47.96 -16.37 17.37
CA PRO A 430 -47.57 -17.68 17.92
C PRO A 430 -47.27 -18.79 16.88
N GLY A 431 -46.66 -19.88 17.37
CA GLY A 431 -46.05 -20.94 16.56
C GLY A 431 -46.95 -22.04 15.95
N VAL A 432 -46.27 -22.98 15.29
CA VAL A 432 -46.78 -24.28 14.83
C VAL A 432 -45.79 -25.37 15.28
N LEU A 433 -46.30 -26.52 15.76
CA LEU A 433 -45.48 -27.69 16.05
C LEU A 433 -45.25 -28.54 14.79
N ALA A 434 -44.03 -29.05 14.63
CA ALA A 434 -43.75 -30.23 13.81
C ALA A 434 -42.76 -31.15 14.56
N LEU A 435 -43.09 -32.44 14.62
CA LEU A 435 -42.28 -33.53 15.16
C LEU A 435 -41.75 -34.39 13.98
N LEU A 436 -40.90 -35.38 14.32
CA LEU A 436 -40.22 -36.35 13.44
C LEU A 436 -38.85 -35.85 12.91
N GLY A 437 -37.82 -36.69 12.81
CA GLY A 437 -37.76 -38.11 13.19
C GLY A 437 -36.33 -38.66 13.29
N LEU A 438 -36.15 -39.71 14.09
CA LEU A 438 -34.85 -40.32 14.38
C LEU A 438 -34.45 -41.36 13.30
N ALA A 439 -33.23 -41.29 12.77
CA ALA A 439 -32.64 -42.35 11.96
C ALA A 439 -31.11 -42.42 12.13
N LEU A 440 -30.60 -43.45 12.81
CA LEU A 440 -29.18 -43.82 12.78
C LEU A 440 -28.95 -44.86 11.67
N THR A 441 -27.85 -44.72 10.93
CA THR A 441 -27.27 -45.83 10.16
C THR A 441 -25.76 -45.93 10.41
N LEU A 442 -25.37 -46.92 11.22
CA LEU A 442 -23.98 -47.33 11.37
C LEU A 442 -23.53 -48.14 10.15
N VAL A 443 -22.41 -47.75 9.52
CA VAL A 443 -21.61 -48.68 8.70
C VAL A 443 -20.19 -48.72 9.26
N ARG A 444 -19.72 -49.94 9.56
CA ARG A 444 -18.45 -50.22 10.21
C ARG A 444 -17.69 -51.23 9.36
N ARG A 445 -16.54 -50.85 8.81
CA ARG A 445 -15.57 -51.81 8.26
C ARG A 445 -14.28 -51.80 9.07
N ARG A 446 -13.60 -52.95 9.07
CA ARG A 446 -12.40 -53.22 9.88
C ARG A 446 -11.13 -53.09 9.02
N ARG A 447 -10.02 -52.92 9.74
CA ARG A 447 -8.64 -53.10 9.27
C ARG A 447 -8.49 -54.36 8.40
N SER A 448 -7.66 -54.23 7.36
CA SER A 448 -6.48 -55.07 7.23
C SER A 448 -5.31 -54.30 7.85
#